data_AF-A0A2W0ALI9-F1
#
_entry.id   AF-A0A2W0ALI9-F1
#
_cell.length_a   1.000
_cell.length_b   1.000
_cell.length_c   1.000
_cell.angle_alpha   90.00
_cell.angle_beta   90.00
_cell.angle_gamma   90.00
#
_symmetry.space_group_name_H-M   'P 1'
#
loop_
_entity.id
_entity.type
_entity.pdbx_description
1 polymer ?
#
loop_
_entity_poly.entity_id
_entity_poly.type
_entity_poly.pdbx_seq_one_letter_code
_entity_poly.pdbx_strand_id
1 'polypeptide(L)'
;MKRDSILHVLLIGVVFGIYLITHGQLTPGGDFQGGVILATAPLLVYLAGDLETFKKITGQAMVELGEAAGLGFFSENVLPLGTTGDVFSGGTIPYRLDDLYSA
;
A
#
# COMPACT_ATOMS: atom_id res chain seq x y z
N MET A 1 -24.76 0.92 -10.91
CA MET A 1 -24.30 1.52 -9.64
C MET A 1 -24.28 3.04 -9.80
N LYS A 2 -24.86 3.83 -8.89
CA LYS A 2 -24.83 5.30 -9.02
C LYS A 2 -23.39 5.79 -8.82
N ARG A 3 -22.95 6.75 -9.64
CA ARG A 3 -21.59 7.35 -9.58
C ARG A 3 -21.22 7.76 -8.15
N ASP A 4 -22.18 8.31 -7.42
CA ASP A 4 -21.99 8.76 -6.05
C ASP A 4 -21.61 7.61 -5.11
N SER A 5 -22.22 6.43 -5.27
CA SER A 5 -21.88 5.25 -4.45
C SER A 5 -20.43 4.80 -4.63
N ILE A 6 -19.90 4.90 -5.85
CA ILE A 6 -18.52 4.51 -6.16
C ILE A 6 -17.53 5.47 -5.51
N LEU A 7 -17.82 6.76 -5.54
CA LEU A 7 -16.97 7.77 -4.91
C LEU A 7 -16.83 7.51 -3.40
N HIS A 8 -17.92 7.11 -2.72
CA HIS A 8 -17.88 6.75 -1.31
C HIS A 8 -17.04 5.49 -1.06
N VAL A 9 -17.20 4.45 -1.88
CA VAL A 9 -16.40 3.21 -1.76
C VAL A 9 -14.92 3.48 -2.01
N LEU A 10 -14.60 4.32 -3.01
CA LEU A 10 -13.23 4.71 -3.31
C LEU A 10 -12.60 5.51 -2.17
N LEU A 11 -13.34 6.49 -1.61
CA LEU A 11 -12.89 7.24 -0.44
C LEU A 11 -12.62 6.32 0.76
N ILE A 12 -13.58 5.44 1.09
CA ILE A 12 -13.45 4.51 2.22
C ILE A 12 -12.28 3.55 1.99
N GLY A 13 -12.16 2.98 0.79
CA GLY A 13 -11.08 2.06 0.45
C GLY A 13 -9.70 2.70 0.55
N VAL A 14 -9.54 3.94 0.07
CA VAL A 14 -8.27 4.66 0.15
C VAL A 14 -7.91 4.99 1.61
N VAL A 15 -8.86 5.53 2.38
CA VAL A 15 -8.63 5.85 3.80
C VAL A 15 -8.30 4.58 4.60
N PHE A 16 -9.02 3.50 4.34
CA PHE A 16 -8.80 2.22 5.02
C PHE A 16 -7.46 1.57 4.64
N GLY A 17 -7.06 1.63 3.36
CA GLY A 17 -5.75 1.16 2.92
C GLY A 17 -4.61 1.92 3.61
N ILE A 18 -4.69 3.25 3.69
CA ILE A 18 -3.72 4.09 4.41
C ILE A 18 -3.69 3.75 5.90
N TYR A 19 -4.86 3.52 6.51
CA TYR A 19 -4.95 3.09 7.91
C TYR A 19 -4.19 1.78 8.15
N LEU A 20 -4.39 0.76 7.30
CA LEU A 20 -3.69 -0.51 7.44
C LEU A 20 -2.17 -0.39 7.25
N ILE A 21 -1.72 0.43 6.31
CA ILE A 21 -0.27 0.68 6.11
C ILE A 21 0.33 1.33 7.35
N THR A 22 -0.33 2.35 7.91
CA THR A 22 0.18 3.12 9.05
C THR A 22 0.06 2.41 10.40
N HIS A 23 -0.92 1.52 10.56
CA HIS A 23 -1.21 0.82 11.82
C HIS A 23 -0.89 -0.68 11.78
N GLY A 24 -0.23 -1.17 10.74
CA GLY A 24 0.11 -2.60 10.57
C GLY A 24 0.91 -3.20 11.74
N GLN A 25 1.60 -2.38 12.53
CA GLN A 25 2.31 -2.78 13.75
C GLN A 25 1.39 -3.06 14.96
N LEU A 26 0.18 -2.50 15.01
CA LEU A 26 -0.76 -2.60 16.14
C LEU A 26 -2.00 -3.43 15.80
N THR A 27 -2.34 -3.54 14.51
CA THR A 27 -3.54 -4.23 14.03
C THR A 27 -3.15 -5.40 13.13
N PRO A 28 -3.90 -6.53 13.15
CA PRO A 28 -3.70 -7.59 12.16
C PRO A 28 -3.89 -7.00 10.75
N GLY A 29 -2.81 -6.99 9.98
CA GLY A 29 -2.74 -6.26 8.71
C GLY A 29 -1.29 -5.99 8.31
N GLY A 30 -1.09 -4.93 7.52
CA GLY A 30 0.23 -4.50 7.08
C GLY A 30 0.20 -3.64 5.83
N ASP A 31 1.39 -3.19 5.47
CA ASP A 31 1.69 -2.48 4.23
C ASP A 31 1.28 -3.27 2.97
N PHE A 32 1.51 -4.58 2.94
CA PHE A 32 1.13 -5.43 1.80
C PHE A 32 -0.39 -5.46 1.60
N GLN A 33 -1.15 -5.75 2.65
CA GLN A 33 -2.62 -5.84 2.57
C GLN A 33 -3.26 -4.47 2.29
N GLY A 34 -2.75 -3.40 2.93
CA GLY A 34 -3.19 -2.04 2.65
C GLY A 34 -2.85 -1.60 1.22
N GLY A 35 -1.67 -1.97 0.72
CA GLY A 35 -1.26 -1.74 -0.67
C GLY A 35 -2.17 -2.44 -1.69
N VAL A 36 -2.55 -3.69 -1.44
CA VAL A 36 -3.53 -4.42 -2.28
C VAL A 36 -4.88 -3.69 -2.31
N ILE A 37 -5.35 -3.17 -1.17
CA ILE A 37 -6.59 -2.38 -1.12
C ILE A 37 -6.44 -1.09 -1.95
N LEU A 38 -5.34 -0.36 -1.82
CA LEU A 38 -5.10 0.85 -2.63
C LEU A 38 -5.02 0.54 -4.13
N ALA A 39 -4.43 -0.59 -4.51
CA ALA A 39 -4.36 -1.05 -5.90
C ALA A 39 -5.73 -1.34 -6.53
N THR A 40 -6.80 -1.49 -5.72
CA THR A 40 -8.17 -1.63 -6.25
C THR A 40 -8.80 -0.29 -6.66
N ALA A 41 -8.24 0.87 -6.29
CA ALA A 41 -8.84 2.16 -6.61
C ALA A 41 -8.98 2.39 -8.14
N PRO A 42 -7.98 2.12 -9.00
CA PRO A 42 -8.15 2.17 -10.45
C PRO A 42 -9.19 1.19 -10.97
N LEU A 43 -9.29 -0.01 -10.38
CA LEU A 43 -10.30 -1.00 -10.75
C LEU A 43 -11.72 -0.49 -10.48
N LEU A 44 -11.95 0.19 -9.35
CA LEU A 44 -13.23 0.81 -9.02
C LEU A 44 -13.59 1.94 -9.99
N VAL A 45 -12.61 2.75 -10.40
CA VAL A 45 -12.80 3.81 -11.42
C VAL A 45 -13.16 3.21 -12.78
N TYR A 46 -12.51 2.11 -13.17
CA TYR A 46 -12.84 1.38 -14.40
C TYR A 46 -14.28 0.84 -14.37
N LEU A 47 -14.68 0.20 -13.27
CA LEU A 47 -16.04 -0.33 -13.07
C LEU A 47 -17.11 0.76 -12.99
N ALA A 48 -16.72 2.00 -12.67
CA ALA A 48 -17.59 3.17 -12.72
C ALA A 48 -17.97 3.62 -14.14
N GLY A 49 -17.26 3.11 -15.15
CA GLY A 49 -17.37 3.58 -16.54
C GLY A 49 -16.57 4.85 -16.82
N ASP A 50 -15.74 5.32 -15.88
CA ASP A 50 -14.88 6.50 -16.07
C ASP A 50 -13.52 6.10 -16.66
N LEU A 51 -13.55 5.80 -17.95
CA LEU A 51 -12.35 5.38 -18.69
C LEU A 51 -11.32 6.50 -18.87
N GLU A 52 -11.74 7.76 -18.82
CA GLU A 52 -10.82 8.89 -18.94
C GLU A 52 -9.98 9.01 -17.67
N THR A 53 -10.61 8.98 -16.50
CA THR A 53 -9.91 9.00 -15.21
C THR A 53 -9.05 7.76 -15.05
N PHE A 54 -9.57 6.57 -15.43
CA PHE A 54 -8.80 5.33 -15.43
C PHE A 54 -7.49 5.45 -16.22
N LYS A 55 -7.55 5.91 -17.47
CA LYS A 55 -6.35 6.08 -18.32
C LYS A 55 -5.34 7.08 -17.74
N LYS A 56 -5.82 8.12 -17.05
CA LYS A 56 -4.94 9.11 -16.39
C LYS A 56 -4.18 8.50 -15.21
N ILE A 57 -4.86 7.73 -14.36
CA ILE A 57 -4.27 7.15 -13.15
C ILE A 57 -3.49 5.85 -13.42
N THR A 58 -3.78 5.15 -14.52
CA THR A 58 -3.02 3.97 -14.99
C THR A 58 -2.08 4.31 -16.14
N GLY A 59 -1.73 5.58 -16.31
CA GLY A 59 -0.72 5.99 -17.29
C GLY A 59 0.65 5.38 -16.94
N GLN A 60 1.48 5.12 -17.96
CA GLN A 60 2.78 4.47 -17.78
C GLN A 60 3.63 5.12 -16.69
N ALA A 61 3.74 6.46 -16.68
CA ALA A 61 4.48 7.19 -15.64
C ALA A 61 3.93 6.98 -14.22
N MET A 62 2.61 6.82 -14.06
CA MET A 62 1.99 6.55 -12.75
C MET A 62 2.21 5.12 -12.29
N VAL A 63 2.20 4.16 -13.22
CA VAL A 63 2.51 2.77 -12.93
C VAL A 63 3.99 2.64 -12.55
N GLU A 64 4.89 3.22 -13.33
CA GLU A 64 6.34 3.23 -13.04
C GLU A 64 6.64 3.89 -11.69
N LEU A 65 5.97 5.01 -11.38
CA LEU A 65 6.10 5.66 -10.07
C LEU A 65 5.59 4.74 -8.94
N GLY A 66 4.48 4.06 -9.14
CA GLY A 66 3.92 3.10 -8.19
C GLY A 66 4.84 1.90 -7.95
N GLU A 67 5.42 1.35 -9.01
CA GLU A 67 6.40 0.26 -8.96
C GLU A 67 7.69 0.71 -8.27
N ALA A 68 8.23 1.87 -8.64
CA ALA A 68 9.42 2.43 -8.02
C ALA A 68 9.20 2.74 -6.52
N ALA A 69 8.03 3.27 -6.17
CA ALA A 69 7.65 3.49 -4.77
C ALA A 69 7.53 2.16 -4.02
N GLY A 70 6.85 1.17 -4.60
CA GLY A 70 6.70 -0.16 -4.01
C GLY A 70 8.03 -0.86 -3.76
N LEU A 71 8.93 -0.84 -4.76
CA LEU A 71 10.30 -1.32 -4.61
C LEU A 71 11.07 -0.53 -3.55
N GLY A 72 10.91 0.79 -3.51
CA GLY A 72 11.51 1.64 -2.48
C GLY A 72 11.09 1.23 -1.07
N PHE A 73 9.80 1.00 -0.83
CA PHE A 73 9.30 0.55 0.47
C PHE A 73 9.71 -0.89 0.83
N PHE A 74 10.00 -1.73 -0.17
CA PHE A 74 10.28 -3.16 0.02
C PHE A 74 11.79 -3.50 0.09
N SER A 75 12.64 -2.78 -0.64
CA SER A 75 14.02 -3.19 -0.89
C SER A 75 15.02 -2.88 0.21
N GLU A 76 14.72 -2.01 1.17
CA GLU A 76 15.55 -1.81 2.37
C GLU A 76 14.67 -1.39 3.55
N ASN A 77 15.21 -1.48 4.78
CA ASN A 77 14.68 -0.70 5.89
C ASN A 77 14.92 0.79 5.59
N VAL A 78 14.05 1.38 4.76
CA VAL A 78 14.05 2.84 4.47
C VAL A 78 13.81 3.64 5.75
N LEU A 79 13.26 2.98 6.77
CA LEU A 79 12.99 3.53 8.08
C LEU A 79 13.93 2.89 9.10
N PRO A 80 14.44 3.66 10.08
CA PRO A 80 15.24 3.11 11.17
C PRO A 80 14.51 1.94 11.83
N LEU A 81 15.25 0.97 12.39
CA LEU A 81 14.70 0.01 13.34
C LEU A 81 14.15 0.80 14.54
N GLY A 82 12.88 1.21 14.42
CA GLY A 82 12.23 2.08 15.38
C GLY A 82 11.98 1.37 16.71
N THR A 83 11.62 2.16 17.71
CA THR A 83 11.11 1.66 18.98
C THR A 83 9.69 1.13 18.80
N THR A 84 9.35 0.02 19.46
CA THR A 84 8.01 -0.57 19.43
C THR A 84 6.94 0.50 19.70
N GLY A 85 6.08 0.77 18.73
CA GLY A 85 5.02 1.78 18.81
C GLY A 85 5.20 3.02 17.91
N ASP A 86 6.34 3.19 17.24
CA ASP A 86 6.53 4.27 16.26
C ASP A 86 5.94 3.90 14.89
N VAL A 87 5.25 4.86 14.24
CA VAL A 87 4.63 4.68 12.89
C VAL A 87 5.60 4.23 11.80
N PHE A 88 6.90 4.40 12.03
CA PHE A 88 7.97 4.01 11.11
C PHE A 88 8.73 2.74 11.56
N SER A 89 8.36 2.13 12.68
CA SER A 89 9.00 0.95 13.29
C SER A 89 8.50 -0.38 12.68
N GLY A 90 8.06 -0.39 11.43
CA GLY A 90 7.46 -1.57 10.80
C GLY A 90 8.50 -2.64 10.44
N GLY A 91 9.60 -2.23 9.82
CA GLY A 91 10.55 -3.14 9.17
C GLY A 91 9.90 -3.96 8.04
N THR A 92 10.62 -4.21 6.94
CA THR A 92 10.01 -4.90 5.79
C THR A 92 10.32 -6.40 5.74
N ILE A 93 11.48 -6.85 6.24
CA ILE A 93 11.83 -8.27 6.43
C ILE A 93 12.78 -8.40 7.63
N PRO A 94 12.45 -9.17 8.69
CA PRO A 94 13.44 -9.53 9.69
C PRO A 94 14.37 -10.58 9.08
N TYR A 95 15.60 -10.20 8.74
CA TYR A 95 16.66 -11.20 8.71
C TYR A 95 16.77 -11.76 10.13
N ARG A 96 16.35 -13.01 10.29
CA ARG A 96 16.53 -13.78 11.51
C ARG A 96 18.03 -13.96 11.70
N LEU A 97 18.59 -13.30 12.71
CA LEU A 97 20.03 -13.37 13.04
C LEU A 97 20.50 -14.79 13.36
N ASP A 98 19.58 -15.74 13.58
CA ASP A 98 19.84 -17.16 13.75
C ASP A 98 20.29 -17.88 12.45
N ASP A 99 20.00 -17.34 11.27
CA ASP A 99 20.47 -17.91 10.00
C ASP A 99 21.96 -17.61 9.70
N LEU A 100 22.58 -16.68 10.44
CA LEU A 100 24.00 -16.30 10.28
C LEU A 100 24.95 -17.06 11.22
N TYR A 101 24.45 -17.89 12.14
CA TYR A 101 25.28 -18.67 13.07
C TYR A 101 25.31 -20.18 12.75
N SER A 102 24.65 -20.63 11.68
CA SER A 102 24.57 -22.05 11.31
C SER A 102 25.34 -22.42 10.02
N ALA A 103 26.39 -21.68 9.67
CA ALA A 103 27.34 -22.02 8.60
C ALA A 103 28.75 -22.23 9.13
#